data_AF-G3NNM0-F1
#
_entry.id   AF-G3NNM0-F1
#
_cell.length_a   1.000
_cell.length_b   1.000
_cell.length_c   1.000
_cell.angle_alpha   90.00
_cell.angle_beta   90.00
_cell.angle_gamma   90.00
#
_symmetry.space_group_name_H-M   'P 1'
#
loop_
_entity.id
_entity.type
_entity.pdbx_description
1 polymer ?
#
loop_
_entity_poly.entity_id
_entity_poly.type
_entity_poly.pdbx_seq_one_letter_code
_entity_poly.pdbx_strand_id
1 'polypeptide(L)'
;MLSIIINAPLLLQLSGLLVLAVGLWLRFDPETAELLTGDGAPDTFFIAVYILLGAGGLMTIVGFFGCFGAVRESQCLLASFFACLIIIFGAEIAAGVFGFVNKEQIIEEVQKFYSSSLVDVTTPNGTDIASIYHRTLNCCGGSTSDVNKELCEGQQDVQDCLTAITEFFDEKLHIMGYTGIGMAGVMIIGMIFSMVLCCAIRNNREVI
;
A
#
# COMPACT_ATOMS: atom_id res chain seq x y z
N MET A 1 8.57 -28.00 3.65
CA MET A 1 7.28 -27.73 2.95
C MET A 1 6.25 -27.16 3.93
N LEU A 2 5.89 -27.88 5.00
CA LEU A 2 4.93 -27.40 6.02
C LEU A 2 5.36 -26.10 6.73
N SER A 3 6.64 -25.98 7.10
CA SER A 3 7.17 -24.75 7.73
C SER A 3 7.13 -23.52 6.81
N ILE A 4 7.23 -23.72 5.48
CA ILE A 4 7.14 -22.62 4.50
C ILE A 4 5.69 -22.16 4.37
N ILE A 5 4.75 -23.10 4.35
CA ILE A 5 3.30 -22.84 4.24
C ILE A 5 2.77 -22.09 5.47
N ILE A 6 3.31 -22.36 6.67
CA ILE A 6 2.91 -21.66 7.91
C ILE A 6 3.61 -20.30 8.04
N ASN A 7 4.89 -20.20 7.64
CA ASN A 7 5.64 -18.95 7.79
C ASN A 7 5.22 -17.86 6.80
N ALA A 8 4.83 -18.21 5.56
CA ALA A 8 4.42 -17.23 4.56
C ALA A 8 3.22 -16.35 4.97
N PRO A 9 2.07 -16.90 5.44
CA PRO A 9 0.94 -16.07 5.90
C PRO A 9 1.26 -15.32 7.20
N LEU A 10 2.18 -15.82 8.03
CA LEU A 10 2.64 -15.11 9.23
C LEU A 10 3.45 -13.86 8.87
N LEU A 11 4.32 -13.93 7.88
CA LEU A 11 5.07 -12.77 7.39
C LEU A 11 4.12 -11.70 6.82
N LEU A 12 3.12 -12.13 6.04
CA LEU A 12 2.09 -11.24 5.49
C LEU A 12 1.29 -10.54 6.61
N GLN A 13 0.98 -11.27 7.68
CA GLN A 13 0.29 -10.72 8.85
C GLN A 13 1.12 -9.64 9.55
N LEU A 14 2.42 -9.88 9.74
CA LEU A 14 3.31 -8.93 10.38
C LEU A 14 3.49 -7.67 9.53
N SER A 15 3.61 -7.80 8.20
CA SER A 15 3.65 -6.63 7.32
C SER A 15 2.34 -5.83 7.35
N GLY A 16 1.18 -6.49 7.40
CA GLY A 16 -0.11 -5.81 7.51
C GLY A 16 -0.24 -5.00 8.80
N LEU A 17 0.19 -5.57 9.93
CA LEU A 17 0.22 -4.87 11.22
C LEU A 17 1.19 -3.68 11.21
N LEU A 18 2.36 -3.83 10.57
CA LEU A 18 3.31 -2.72 10.42
C LEU A 18 2.71 -1.57 9.62
N VAL A 19 2.11 -1.85 8.46
CA VAL A 19 1.46 -0.83 7.62
C VAL A 19 0.32 -0.13 8.36
N LEU A 20 -0.49 -0.89 9.09
CA LEU A 20 -1.57 -0.34 9.91
C LEU A 20 -1.02 0.53 11.06
N ALA A 21 0.09 0.12 11.69
CA ALA A 21 0.75 0.92 12.72
C ALA A 21 1.26 2.25 12.15
N VAL A 22 1.88 2.24 10.97
CA VAL A 22 2.33 3.47 10.27
C VAL A 22 1.12 4.35 9.92
N GLY A 23 0.04 3.78 9.39
CA GLY A 23 -1.18 4.55 9.08
C GLY A 23 -1.83 5.17 10.32
N LEU A 24 -1.84 4.45 11.45
CA LEU A 24 -2.34 4.98 12.72
C LEU A 24 -1.42 6.07 13.26
N TRP A 25 -0.09 5.87 13.16
CA TRP A 25 0.89 6.89 13.54
C TRP A 25 0.65 8.19 12.78
N LEU A 26 0.56 8.13 11.44
CA LEU A 26 0.28 9.30 10.60
C LEU A 26 -1.04 10.00 10.94
N ARG A 27 -2.02 9.26 11.49
CA ARG A 27 -3.35 9.80 11.84
C ARG A 27 -3.41 10.44 13.22
N PHE A 28 -2.62 9.94 14.17
CA PHE A 28 -2.67 10.32 15.59
C PHE A 28 -1.51 11.20 16.04
N ASP A 29 -0.50 11.42 15.20
CA ASP A 29 0.53 12.40 15.49
C ASP A 29 -0.12 13.80 15.59
N PRO A 30 0.07 14.53 16.71
CA PRO A 30 -0.59 15.81 16.93
C PRO A 30 -0.17 16.87 15.91
N GLU A 31 1.06 16.77 15.37
CA GLU A 31 1.57 17.71 14.38
C GLU A 31 0.90 17.50 13.02
N THR A 32 0.70 16.25 12.61
CA THR A 32 -0.11 15.94 11.41
C THR A 32 -1.58 16.29 11.65
N ALA A 33 -2.13 16.04 12.84
CA ALA A 33 -3.53 16.33 13.17
C ALA A 33 -3.89 17.83 13.15
N GLU A 34 -2.97 18.74 13.55
CA GLU A 34 -3.22 20.18 13.46
C GLU A 34 -3.16 20.69 12.02
N LEU A 35 -2.26 20.14 11.19
CA LEU A 35 -2.22 20.39 9.74
C LEU A 35 -3.46 19.88 9.00
N LEU A 36 -4.16 18.93 9.60
CA LEU A 36 -5.41 18.34 9.11
C LEU A 36 -6.66 19.18 9.45
N THR A 37 -6.59 20.08 10.44
CA THR A 37 -7.69 21.00 10.82
C THR A 37 -7.42 22.47 10.48
N GLY A 38 -6.22 22.82 10.01
CA GLY A 38 -5.88 24.17 9.57
C GLY A 38 -6.67 24.62 8.33
N ASP A 39 -7.11 25.87 8.35
CA ASP A 39 -7.98 26.57 7.38
C ASP A 39 -7.37 26.61 5.96
N GLY A 40 -7.44 25.49 5.23
CA GLY A 40 -6.89 25.32 3.87
C GLY A 40 -6.30 23.94 3.54
N ALA A 41 -6.34 22.95 4.44
CA ALA A 41 -5.74 21.64 4.21
C ALA A 41 -6.45 20.86 3.07
N PRO A 42 -5.70 20.29 2.09
CA PRO A 42 -6.30 19.51 1.02
C PRO A 42 -6.78 18.13 1.48
N ASP A 43 -8.03 17.79 1.15
CA ASP A 43 -8.69 16.49 1.42
C ASP A 43 -7.88 15.25 0.95
N THR A 44 -6.96 15.44 0.01
CA THR A 44 -6.18 14.38 -0.65
C THR A 44 -5.23 13.64 0.31
N PHE A 45 -4.66 14.32 1.31
CA PHE A 45 -3.80 13.66 2.30
C PHE A 45 -4.61 12.76 3.25
N PHE A 46 -5.80 13.20 3.68
CA PHE A 46 -6.72 12.36 4.44
C PHE A 46 -7.07 11.10 3.66
N ILE A 47 -7.44 11.24 2.39
CA ILE A 47 -7.80 10.11 1.52
C ILE A 47 -6.66 9.09 1.48
N ALA A 48 -5.41 9.51 1.30
CA ALA A 48 -4.25 8.60 1.28
C ALA A 48 -4.02 7.86 2.61
N VAL A 49 -4.12 8.55 3.76
CA VAL A 49 -3.98 7.91 5.09
C VAL A 49 -5.11 6.90 5.34
N TYR A 50 -6.35 7.22 4.95
CA TYR A 50 -7.48 6.30 5.05
C TYR A 50 -7.31 5.09 4.11
N ILE A 51 -6.77 5.27 2.91
CA ILE A 51 -6.42 4.17 2.00
C ILE A 51 -5.35 3.28 2.65
N LEU A 52 -4.31 3.86 3.27
CA LEU A 52 -3.25 3.11 3.95
C LEU A 52 -3.80 2.29 5.14
N LEU A 53 -4.66 2.89 5.96
CA LEU A 53 -5.34 2.21 7.06
C LEU A 53 -6.26 1.08 6.56
N GLY A 54 -7.03 1.35 5.50
CA GLY A 54 -7.92 0.37 4.88
C GLY A 54 -7.14 -0.81 4.29
N ALA A 55 -6.07 -0.54 3.55
CA ALA A 55 -5.21 -1.57 2.95
C ALA A 55 -4.50 -2.39 4.03
N GLY A 56 -3.88 -1.75 5.03
CA GLY A 56 -3.21 -2.44 6.14
C GLY A 56 -4.17 -3.29 6.97
N GLY A 57 -5.38 -2.78 7.23
CA GLY A 57 -6.44 -3.51 7.92
C GLY A 57 -6.91 -4.72 7.12
N LEU A 58 -7.17 -4.54 5.83
CA LEU A 58 -7.56 -5.63 4.93
C LEU A 58 -6.49 -6.73 4.87
N MET A 59 -5.22 -6.36 4.72
CA MET A 59 -4.08 -7.31 4.74
C MET A 59 -4.01 -8.07 6.06
N THR A 60 -4.24 -7.40 7.19
CA THR A 60 -4.25 -8.01 8.53
C THR A 60 -5.42 -8.99 8.72
N ILE A 61 -6.59 -8.70 8.17
CA ILE A 61 -7.76 -9.59 8.24
C ILE A 61 -7.56 -10.82 7.34
N VAL A 62 -7.09 -10.61 6.11
CA VAL A 62 -6.83 -11.69 5.15
C VAL A 62 -5.72 -12.61 5.65
N GLY A 63 -4.64 -12.06 6.19
CA GLY A 63 -3.55 -12.82 6.81
C GLY A 63 -4.02 -13.63 8.02
N PHE A 64 -4.91 -13.07 8.84
CA PHE A 64 -5.50 -13.77 9.98
C PHE A 64 -6.31 -14.98 9.51
N PHE A 65 -7.21 -14.82 8.53
CA PHE A 65 -7.98 -15.94 7.99
C PHE A 65 -7.10 -17.00 7.32
N GLY A 66 -6.05 -16.59 6.60
CA GLY A 66 -5.09 -17.52 6.01
C GLY A 66 -4.33 -18.34 7.05
N CYS A 67 -3.74 -17.68 8.05
CA CYS A 67 -2.95 -18.33 9.10
C CYS A 67 -3.82 -19.21 10.01
N PHE A 68 -4.91 -18.69 10.56
CA PHE A 68 -5.80 -19.47 11.42
C PHE A 68 -6.56 -20.54 10.64
N GLY A 69 -6.82 -20.34 9.34
CA GLY A 69 -7.47 -21.34 8.48
C GLY A 69 -6.56 -22.54 8.27
N ALA A 70 -5.27 -22.30 8.06
CA ALA A 70 -4.26 -23.35 7.96
C ALA A 70 -4.03 -24.07 9.30
N VAL A 71 -3.93 -23.32 10.41
CA VAL A 71 -3.63 -23.91 11.74
C VAL A 71 -4.82 -24.66 12.35
N ARG A 72 -6.05 -24.13 12.22
CA ARG A 72 -7.24 -24.74 12.81
C ARG A 72 -7.92 -25.78 11.92
N GLU A 73 -7.40 -26.02 10.72
CA GLU A 73 -7.98 -26.92 9.70
C GLU A 73 -9.50 -26.69 9.51
N SER A 74 -9.96 -25.44 9.65
CA SER A 74 -11.38 -25.10 9.64
C SER A 74 -11.83 -24.69 8.25
N GLN A 75 -12.76 -25.47 7.67
CA GLN A 75 -13.29 -25.22 6.33
C GLN A 75 -13.96 -23.85 6.19
N CYS A 76 -14.68 -23.38 7.22
CA CYS A 76 -15.35 -22.07 7.16
C CYS A 76 -14.35 -20.91 7.08
N LEU A 77 -13.22 -21.00 7.80
CA LEU A 77 -12.20 -19.96 7.78
C LEU A 77 -11.44 -19.93 6.45
N LEU A 78 -11.16 -21.12 5.91
CA LEU A 78 -10.49 -21.27 4.62
C LEU A 78 -11.40 -20.84 3.45
N ALA A 79 -12.71 -21.10 3.54
CA ALA A 79 -13.69 -20.57 2.59
C ALA A 79 -13.80 -19.04 2.66
N SER A 80 -13.75 -18.45 3.87
CA SER A 80 -13.74 -16.99 4.05
C SER A 80 -12.49 -16.37 3.44
N PHE A 81 -11.32 -16.97 3.64
CA PHE A 81 -10.07 -16.57 3.00
C PHE A 81 -10.17 -16.58 1.47
N PHE A 82 -10.68 -17.68 0.88
CA PHE A 82 -10.90 -17.79 -0.56
C PHE A 82 -11.87 -16.72 -1.10
N ALA A 83 -12.97 -16.47 -0.40
CA ALA A 83 -13.93 -15.44 -0.79
C ALA A 83 -13.31 -14.04 -0.74
N CYS A 84 -12.52 -13.72 0.28
CA CYS A 84 -11.78 -12.47 0.36
C CYS A 84 -10.81 -12.31 -0.81
N LEU A 85 -10.06 -13.36 -1.18
CA LEU A 85 -9.13 -13.31 -2.32
C LEU A 85 -9.84 -13.05 -3.65
N ILE A 86 -11.03 -13.64 -3.88
CA ILE A 86 -11.82 -13.37 -5.09
C ILE A 86 -12.25 -11.90 -5.14
N ILE A 87 -12.72 -11.35 -4.01
CA ILE A 87 -13.16 -9.96 -3.94
C ILE A 87 -11.99 -9.01 -4.22
N ILE A 88 -10.81 -9.28 -3.62
CA ILE A 88 -9.60 -8.47 -3.82
C ILE A 88 -9.13 -8.58 -5.27
N PHE A 89 -9.13 -9.78 -5.86
CA PHE A 89 -8.75 -9.96 -7.26
C PHE A 89 -9.66 -9.18 -8.22
N GLY A 90 -10.98 -9.20 -7.97
CA GLY A 90 -11.93 -8.39 -8.73
C GLY A 90 -11.69 -6.88 -8.55
N ALA A 91 -11.42 -6.45 -7.32
CA ALA A 91 -11.10 -5.05 -7.02
C ALA A 91 -9.78 -4.61 -7.67
N GLU A 92 -8.77 -5.48 -7.75
CA GLU A 92 -7.49 -5.20 -8.40
C GLU A 92 -7.65 -5.01 -9.90
N ILE A 93 -8.45 -5.85 -10.57
CA ILE A 93 -8.78 -5.67 -11.99
C ILE A 93 -9.53 -4.36 -12.19
N ALA A 94 -10.54 -4.07 -11.35
CA ALA A 94 -11.30 -2.83 -11.44
C ALA A 94 -10.41 -1.59 -11.23
N ALA A 95 -9.54 -1.60 -10.21
CA ALA A 95 -8.60 -0.53 -9.91
C ALA A 95 -7.55 -0.36 -11.03
N GLY A 96 -7.04 -1.46 -11.60
CA GLY A 96 -6.12 -1.42 -12.72
C GLY A 96 -6.73 -0.80 -13.97
N VAL A 97 -7.97 -1.15 -14.31
CA VAL A 97 -8.71 -0.52 -15.41
C VAL A 97 -9.00 0.95 -15.11
N PHE A 98 -9.47 1.26 -13.90
CA PHE A 98 -9.78 2.63 -13.49
C PHE A 98 -8.54 3.54 -13.54
N GLY A 99 -7.42 3.06 -13.01
CA GLY A 99 -6.15 3.79 -13.00
C GLY A 99 -5.56 3.96 -14.39
N PHE A 100 -5.77 3.00 -15.30
CA PHE A 100 -5.35 3.16 -16.69
C PHE A 100 -6.19 4.19 -17.46
N VAL A 101 -7.51 4.20 -17.26
CA VAL A 101 -8.42 5.13 -17.95
C VAL A 101 -8.31 6.56 -17.42
N ASN A 102 -8.05 6.73 -16.11
CA ASN A 102 -7.98 8.04 -15.46
C ASN A 102 -6.56 8.36 -14.96
N LYS A 103 -5.53 7.97 -15.74
CA LYS A 103 -4.13 8.10 -15.30
C LYS A 103 -3.76 9.54 -14.92
N GLU A 104 -4.28 10.53 -15.63
CA GLU A 104 -3.99 11.94 -15.38
C GLU A 104 -4.51 12.40 -14.02
N GLN A 105 -5.71 11.94 -13.63
CA GLN A 105 -6.29 12.25 -12.32
C GLN A 105 -5.48 11.62 -11.18
N ILE A 106 -5.02 10.38 -11.35
CA ILE A 106 -4.18 9.70 -10.37
C ILE A 106 -2.85 10.43 -10.18
N ILE A 107 -2.23 10.89 -11.27
CA ILE A 107 -0.97 11.66 -11.21
C ILE A 107 -1.18 12.97 -10.45
N GLU A 108 -2.26 13.71 -10.73
CA GLU A 108 -2.57 14.98 -10.05
C GLU A 108 -2.80 14.76 -8.54
N GLU A 109 -3.53 13.71 -8.15
CA GLU A 109 -3.74 13.38 -6.74
C GLU A 109 -2.43 13.04 -6.01
N VAL A 110 -1.54 12.27 -6.65
CA VAL A 110 -0.22 11.92 -6.08
C VAL A 110 0.67 13.16 -5.96
N GLN A 111 0.66 14.04 -6.94
CA GLN A 111 1.38 15.32 -6.90
C GLN A 111 0.88 16.21 -5.76
N LYS A 112 -0.45 16.29 -5.60
CA LYS A 112 -1.08 17.06 -4.52
C LYS A 112 -0.80 16.46 -3.15
N PHE A 113 -0.73 15.13 -3.03
CA PHE A 113 -0.30 14.47 -1.80
C PHE A 113 1.15 14.84 -1.44
N TYR A 114 2.07 14.74 -2.41
CA TYR A 114 3.47 15.08 -2.21
C TYR A 114 3.68 16.54 -1.81
N SER A 115 3.03 17.49 -2.49
CA SER A 115 3.13 18.91 -2.14
C SER A 115 2.58 19.20 -0.74
N SER A 116 1.54 18.48 -0.33
CA SER A 116 0.98 18.58 1.03
C SER A 116 1.97 18.06 2.08
N SER A 117 2.70 16.98 1.78
CA SER A 117 3.74 16.46 2.68
C SER A 117 4.97 17.37 2.80
N LEU A 118 5.24 18.25 1.82
CA LEU A 118 6.35 19.20 1.85
C LEU A 118 6.10 20.42 2.75
N VAL A 119 4.85 20.86 2.88
CA VAL A 119 4.49 22.02 3.73
C VAL A 119 4.72 21.70 5.22
N ASP A 120 4.69 20.42 5.59
CA ASP A 120 4.94 19.91 6.94
C ASP A 120 6.44 19.74 7.28
N VAL A 121 7.36 20.03 6.35
CA VAL A 121 8.81 19.79 6.53
C VAL A 121 9.45 20.70 7.59
N THR A 122 8.73 21.67 8.15
CA THR A 122 9.16 22.41 9.35
C THR A 122 9.10 21.61 10.65
N THR A 123 8.54 20.38 10.63
CA THR A 123 8.53 19.42 11.75
C THR A 123 9.40 18.20 11.44
N PRO A 124 10.00 17.53 12.45
CA PRO A 124 10.93 16.40 12.23
C PRO A 124 10.29 15.16 11.58
N ASN A 125 8.96 15.01 11.62
CA ASN A 125 8.24 13.84 11.10
C ASN A 125 7.92 13.95 9.59
N GLY A 126 7.68 15.16 9.05
CA GLY A 126 7.42 15.38 7.62
C GLY A 126 8.64 15.10 6.73
N THR A 127 9.83 15.27 7.30
CA THR A 127 11.14 15.00 6.69
C THR A 127 11.28 13.57 6.19
N ASP A 128 10.77 12.58 6.94
CA ASP A 128 10.98 11.16 6.61
C ASP A 128 10.21 10.75 5.35
N ILE A 129 8.95 11.18 5.21
CA ILE A 129 8.12 10.85 4.04
C ILE A 129 8.70 11.54 2.79
N ALA A 130 8.99 12.84 2.87
CA ALA A 130 9.57 13.60 1.77
C ALA A 130 10.92 13.00 1.31
N SER A 131 11.77 12.58 2.25
CA SER A 131 13.07 11.96 1.94
C SER A 131 12.93 10.61 1.20
N ILE A 132 11.88 9.84 1.48
CA ILE A 132 11.59 8.59 0.77
C ILE A 132 11.25 8.89 -0.69
N TYR A 133 10.41 9.90 -0.96
CA TYR A 133 10.10 10.33 -2.33
C TYR A 133 11.36 10.82 -3.05
N HIS A 134 12.17 11.66 -2.39
CA HIS A 134 13.41 12.18 -2.98
C HIS A 134 14.36 11.06 -3.38
N ARG A 135 14.58 10.07 -2.51
CA ARG A 135 15.45 8.93 -2.78
C ARG A 135 14.87 7.97 -3.82
N THR A 136 13.56 7.77 -3.84
CA THR A 136 12.90 6.79 -4.72
C THR A 136 12.77 7.31 -6.15
N LEU A 137 12.44 8.60 -6.31
CA LEU A 137 12.25 9.25 -7.60
C LEU A 137 13.49 10.01 -8.07
N ASN A 138 14.56 10.02 -7.26
CA ASN A 138 15.79 10.78 -7.51
C ASN A 138 15.51 12.25 -7.85
N CYS A 139 14.63 12.86 -7.08
CA CYS A 139 14.12 14.22 -7.25
C CYS A 139 14.32 15.00 -5.94
N CYS A 140 14.21 16.34 -5.97
CA CYS A 140 14.26 17.12 -4.73
C CYS A 140 13.29 18.30 -4.72
N GLY A 141 12.62 18.51 -3.59
CA GLY A 141 11.75 19.67 -3.36
C GLY A 141 10.45 19.68 -4.17
N GLY A 142 9.76 20.82 -4.12
CA GLY A 142 8.60 21.14 -4.95
C GLY A 142 8.75 22.50 -5.61
N SER A 143 7.69 22.98 -6.29
CA SER A 143 7.75 24.20 -7.12
C SER A 143 8.10 25.51 -6.39
N THR A 144 8.03 25.54 -5.06
CA THR A 144 8.36 26.73 -4.24
C THR A 144 9.76 26.61 -3.63
N SER A 145 10.67 27.45 -4.12
CA SER A 145 12.12 27.41 -3.94
C SER A 145 12.66 27.60 -2.50
N ASP A 146 11.84 27.97 -1.53
CA ASP A 146 12.33 28.42 -0.21
C ASP A 146 12.48 27.29 0.84
N VAL A 147 11.75 26.17 0.70
CA VAL A 147 11.89 24.98 1.57
C VAL A 147 13.03 24.05 1.11
N ASN A 148 13.51 24.24 -0.13
CA ASN A 148 14.42 23.32 -0.81
C ASN A 148 15.87 23.36 -0.30
N LYS A 149 16.27 24.37 0.49
CA LYS A 149 17.69 24.60 0.78
C LYS A 149 18.25 23.79 1.93
N GLU A 150 17.43 23.43 2.92
CA GLU A 150 17.84 22.62 4.07
C GLU A 150 17.70 21.11 3.81
N LEU A 151 16.71 20.68 3.01
CA LEU A 151 16.51 19.26 2.67
C LEU A 151 17.43 18.74 1.56
N CYS A 152 17.83 19.61 0.62
CA CYS A 152 18.57 19.23 -0.59
C CYS A 152 20.04 19.68 -0.55
N GLU A 153 20.62 19.86 0.65
CA GLU A 153 21.97 20.42 0.82
C GLU A 153 23.03 19.50 0.17
N GLY A 154 23.37 19.78 -1.10
CA GLY A 154 24.41 19.09 -1.87
C GLY A 154 24.09 18.75 -3.32
N GLN A 155 22.85 18.92 -3.81
CA GLN A 155 22.50 18.49 -5.17
C GLN A 155 21.88 19.61 -6.00
N GLN A 156 22.73 20.24 -6.81
CA GLN A 156 22.45 21.47 -7.55
C GLN A 156 21.80 21.24 -8.93
N ASP A 157 21.52 19.98 -9.27
CA ASP A 157 21.03 19.56 -10.59
C ASP A 157 20.07 18.37 -10.46
N VAL A 158 19.03 18.53 -9.62
CA VAL A 158 17.99 17.51 -9.45
C VAL A 158 16.65 18.06 -9.92
N GLN A 159 15.94 17.26 -10.70
CA GLN A 159 14.61 17.57 -11.21
C GLN A 159 13.60 17.75 -10.06
N ASP A 160 12.62 18.62 -10.29
CA ASP A 160 11.49 18.84 -9.39
C ASP A 160 10.66 17.55 -9.24
N CYS A 161 10.29 17.20 -8.00
CA CYS A 161 9.59 15.96 -7.73
C CYS A 161 8.19 15.89 -8.33
N LEU A 162 7.49 17.01 -8.53
CA LEU A 162 6.18 16.97 -9.20
C LEU A 162 6.36 16.53 -10.66
N THR A 163 7.39 17.05 -11.32
CA THR A 163 7.73 16.64 -12.69
C THR A 163 8.20 15.18 -12.74
N ALA A 164 9.06 14.78 -11.80
CA ALA A 164 9.55 13.40 -11.70
C ALA A 164 8.43 12.39 -11.43
N ILE A 165 7.39 12.76 -10.67
CA ILE A 165 6.19 11.93 -10.47
C ILE A 165 5.52 11.68 -11.82
N THR A 166 5.20 12.72 -12.60
CA THR A 166 4.55 12.54 -13.92
C THR A 166 5.40 11.67 -14.85
N GLU A 167 6.71 11.93 -14.91
CA GLU A 167 7.64 11.17 -15.74
C GLU A 167 7.74 9.71 -15.30
N PHE A 168 7.72 9.44 -14.00
CA PHE A 168 7.67 8.08 -13.47
C PHE A 168 6.40 7.34 -13.91
N PHE A 169 5.23 7.99 -13.86
CA PHE A 169 3.97 7.35 -14.27
C PHE A 169 3.90 7.10 -15.77
N ASP A 170 4.44 7.97 -16.63
CA ASP A 170 4.43 7.77 -18.09
C ASP A 170 5.55 6.84 -18.57
N GLU A 171 6.77 6.96 -18.05
CA GLU A 171 7.93 6.19 -18.52
C GLU A 171 8.05 4.82 -17.83
N LYS A 172 7.65 4.72 -16.55
CA LYS A 172 7.74 3.49 -15.75
C LYS A 172 6.40 2.78 -15.57
N LEU A 173 5.39 3.09 -16.38
CA LEU A 173 4.11 2.38 -16.39
C LEU A 173 4.30 0.85 -16.51
N HIS A 174 5.32 0.41 -17.26
CA HIS A 174 5.68 -1.00 -17.37
C HIS A 174 6.09 -1.63 -16.02
N ILE A 175 6.76 -0.88 -15.13
CA ILE A 175 7.14 -1.37 -13.80
C ILE A 175 5.88 -1.57 -12.94
N MET A 176 4.96 -0.60 -12.96
CA MET A 176 3.67 -0.74 -12.27
C MET A 176 2.88 -1.94 -12.81
N GLY A 177 2.91 -2.17 -14.13
CA GLY A 177 2.30 -3.34 -14.77
C GLY A 177 2.87 -4.67 -14.28
N TYR A 178 4.20 -4.81 -14.18
CA TYR A 178 4.82 -6.03 -13.65
C TYR A 178 4.41 -6.28 -12.19
N THR A 179 4.41 -5.23 -11.35
CA THR A 179 4.00 -5.35 -9.95
C THR A 179 2.56 -5.83 -9.82
N GLY A 180 1.64 -5.30 -10.62
CA GLY A 180 0.24 -5.76 -10.67
C GLY A 180 0.11 -7.21 -11.12
N ILE A 181 0.79 -7.62 -12.19
CA ILE A 181 0.79 -9.01 -12.66
C ILE A 181 1.34 -9.96 -11.58
N GLY A 182 2.40 -9.53 -10.87
CA GLY A 182 2.97 -10.29 -9.76
C GLY A 182 1.97 -10.47 -8.61
N MET A 183 1.28 -9.39 -8.21
CA MET A 183 0.26 -9.41 -7.17
C MET A 183 -0.91 -10.34 -7.54
N ALA A 184 -1.43 -10.21 -8.75
CA ALA A 184 -2.43 -11.11 -9.32
C ALA A 184 -1.98 -12.58 -9.27
N GLY A 185 -0.73 -12.86 -9.64
CA GLY A 185 -0.16 -14.22 -9.59
C GLY A 185 -0.11 -14.79 -8.17
N VAL A 186 0.32 -13.98 -7.19
CA VAL A 186 0.34 -14.39 -5.77
C VAL A 186 -1.06 -14.71 -5.25
N MET A 187 -2.07 -13.90 -5.60
CA MET A 187 -3.45 -14.18 -5.22
C MET A 187 -3.99 -15.47 -5.84
N ILE A 188 -3.70 -15.73 -7.12
CA ILE A 188 -4.10 -16.98 -7.79
C ILE A 188 -3.47 -18.18 -7.08
N ILE A 189 -2.18 -18.10 -6.76
CA ILE A 189 -1.49 -19.14 -6.00
C ILE A 189 -2.16 -19.35 -4.63
N GLY A 190 -2.51 -18.26 -3.93
CA GLY A 190 -3.26 -18.32 -2.67
C GLY A 190 -4.62 -19.01 -2.82
N MET A 191 -5.37 -18.71 -3.88
CA MET A 191 -6.66 -19.35 -4.19
C MET A 191 -6.51 -20.86 -4.46
N ILE A 192 -5.48 -21.26 -5.23
CA ILE A 192 -5.19 -22.67 -5.53
C ILE A 192 -4.86 -23.41 -4.23
N PHE A 193 -3.95 -22.87 -3.40
CA PHE A 193 -3.60 -23.50 -2.12
C PHE A 193 -4.79 -23.61 -1.19
N SER A 194 -5.62 -22.57 -1.12
CA SER A 194 -6.85 -22.59 -0.33
C SER A 194 -7.79 -23.69 -0.78
N MET A 195 -7.98 -23.88 -2.09
CA MET A 195 -8.84 -24.93 -2.64
C MET A 195 -8.28 -26.33 -2.34
N VAL A 196 -6.98 -26.54 -2.56
CA VAL A 196 -6.31 -27.83 -2.30
C VAL A 196 -6.41 -28.20 -0.82
N LEU A 197 -6.16 -27.25 0.08
CA LEU A 197 -6.24 -27.47 1.52
C LEU A 197 -7.69 -27.71 1.97
N CYS A 198 -8.66 -26.97 1.42
CA CYS A 198 -10.09 -27.23 1.64
C CYS A 198 -10.48 -28.66 1.24
N CYS A 199 -10.02 -29.11 0.07
CA CYS A 199 -10.28 -30.45 -0.44
C CYS A 199 -9.62 -31.54 0.44
N ALA A 200 -8.38 -31.32 0.88
CA ALA A 200 -7.67 -32.25 1.76
C ALA A 200 -8.38 -32.41 3.11
N ILE A 201 -8.80 -31.29 3.72
CA ILE A 201 -9.57 -31.29 4.98
C ILE A 201 -10.92 -31.97 4.79
N ARG A 202 -11.63 -31.69 3.67
CA ARG A 202 -12.91 -32.34 3.38
C ARG A 202 -12.74 -33.84 3.31
N ASN A 203 -11.78 -34.30 2.51
CA ASN A 203 -11.49 -35.72 2.34
C ASN A 203 -11.21 -36.37 3.70
N ASN A 204 -10.37 -35.77 4.54
CA ASN A 204 -10.08 -36.29 5.88
C ASN A 204 -11.32 -36.39 6.78
N ARG A 205 -12.31 -35.51 6.65
CA ARG A 205 -13.55 -35.59 7.45
C ARG A 205 -14.49 -36.71 6.98
N GLU A 206 -14.44 -37.12 5.72
CA GLU A 206 -15.34 -38.15 5.19
C GLU A 206 -14.84 -39.59 5.47
N VAL A 207 -13.58 -39.75 5.86
CA VAL A 207 -12.98 -41.07 6.20
C VAL A 207 -13.11 -41.44 7.69
N ILE A 208 -13.69 -40.57 8.52
CA ILE A 208 -13.85 -40.74 9.98
C ILE A 208 -15.34 -40.90 10.31
#